data_AF-A0A2S9DSJ9-F1
#
_entry.id   AF-A0A2S9DSJ9-F1
#
_cell.length_a   1.000
_cell.length_b   1.000
_cell.length_c   1.000
_cell.angle_alpha   90.00
_cell.angle_beta   90.00
_cell.angle_gamma   90.00
#
_symmetry.space_group_name_H-M   'P 1'
#
loop_
_entity.id
_entity.type
_entity.pdbx_description
1 polymer ?
#
loop_
_entity_poly.entity_id
_entity_poly.type
_entity_poly.pdbx_seq_one_letter_code
_entity_poly.pdbx_strand_id
1 'polypeptide(L)'
;MSDPNLQDFIDLSAELTGLSAKLLAPAVDPINLPPVFFDTAQQGMGTEAFSKLLNLYVPIKDQPHKQIASAILGSSDPQIAKGARSIMKLWLLGSWYQPYDQGAAHTGDIRVVSDQAYKESWAWKIAQSHPMGYSEYHFGYWAEQPPTLKQFTGVDAKEGQQP
;
A
#
# COMPACT_ATOMS: atom_id res chain seq x y z
N MET A 1 -17.33 -10.61 -9.97
CA MET A 1 -16.77 -9.66 -10.95
C MET A 1 -15.91 -8.70 -10.17
N SER A 2 -14.68 -8.47 -10.60
CA SER A 2 -13.79 -7.48 -9.98
C SER A 2 -14.43 -6.10 -10.13
N ASP A 3 -14.41 -5.27 -9.08
CA ASP A 3 -14.90 -3.88 -9.17
C ASP A 3 -14.13 -3.16 -10.29
N PRO A 4 -14.81 -2.42 -11.20
CA PRO A 4 -14.14 -1.75 -12.30
C PRO A 4 -13.06 -0.74 -11.84
N ASN A 5 -13.17 -0.22 -10.62
CA ASN A 5 -12.23 0.73 -10.04
C ASN A 5 -11.03 0.08 -9.34
N LEU A 6 -11.01 -1.25 -9.21
CA LEU A 6 -9.93 -1.96 -8.51
C LEU A 6 -8.57 -1.71 -9.18
N GLN A 7 -8.53 -1.69 -10.52
CA GLN A 7 -7.29 -1.44 -11.24
C GLN A 7 -6.77 -0.01 -10.99
N ASP A 8 -7.65 0.99 -11.07
CA ASP A 8 -7.28 2.38 -10.79
C ASP A 8 -6.79 2.57 -9.35
N PHE A 9 -7.36 1.83 -8.38
CA PHE A 9 -6.86 1.80 -7.00
C PHE A 9 -5.46 1.20 -6.88
N ILE A 10 -5.19 0.09 -7.59
CA ILE A 10 -3.87 -0.54 -7.60
C ILE A 10 -2.84 0.41 -8.23
N ASP A 11 -3.17 1.03 -9.35
CA ASP A 11 -2.28 1.94 -10.07
C ASP A 11 -2.02 3.22 -9.24
N LEU A 12 -3.06 3.79 -8.63
CA LEU A 12 -2.89 4.89 -7.66
C LEU A 12 -2.01 4.47 -6.48
N SER A 13 -2.22 3.27 -5.94
CA SER A 13 -1.41 2.76 -4.83
C SER A 13 0.06 2.59 -5.22
N ALA A 14 0.33 2.19 -6.46
CA ALA A 14 1.67 2.11 -7.02
C ALA A 14 2.34 3.49 -7.06
N GLU A 15 1.61 4.50 -7.53
CA GLU A 15 2.08 5.90 -7.54
C GLU A 15 2.37 6.43 -6.13
N LEU A 16 1.50 6.14 -5.17
CA LEU A 16 1.63 6.63 -3.79
C LEU A 16 2.77 5.97 -3.01
N THR A 17 3.04 4.70 -3.28
CA THR A 17 4.06 3.91 -2.56
C THR A 17 5.42 3.90 -3.28
N GLY A 18 5.42 4.19 -4.59
CA GLY A 18 6.58 4.00 -5.46
C GLY A 18 6.87 2.53 -5.81
N LEU A 19 5.96 1.62 -5.45
CA LEU A 19 6.05 0.18 -5.76
C LEU A 19 5.29 -0.09 -7.06
N SER A 20 5.84 -0.89 -7.97
CA SER A 20 5.13 -1.17 -9.22
C SER A 20 3.80 -1.92 -8.98
N ALA A 21 2.78 -1.65 -9.81
CA ALA A 21 1.49 -2.34 -9.74
C ALA A 21 1.62 -3.87 -9.84
N LYS A 22 2.61 -4.37 -10.58
CA LYS A 22 2.92 -5.82 -10.70
C LYS A 22 3.42 -6.46 -9.42
N LEU A 23 3.97 -5.65 -8.51
CA LEU A 23 4.37 -6.10 -7.17
C LEU A 23 3.16 -6.05 -6.23
N LEU A 24 2.34 -5.00 -6.31
CA LEU A 24 1.14 -4.86 -5.47
C LEU A 24 0.04 -5.87 -5.81
N ALA A 25 -0.13 -6.19 -7.09
CA ALA A 25 -1.11 -7.12 -7.63
C ALA A 25 -0.46 -8.00 -8.73
N PRO A 26 0.29 -9.05 -8.35
CA PRO A 26 0.92 -9.94 -9.31
C PRO A 26 -0.12 -10.75 -10.11
N ALA A 27 0.23 -11.16 -11.34
CA ALA A 27 -0.69 -11.89 -12.21
C ALA A 27 -1.13 -13.26 -11.65
N VAL A 28 -0.28 -13.87 -10.82
CA VAL A 28 -0.60 -15.06 -10.02
C VAL A 28 -0.49 -14.66 -8.56
N ASP A 29 -1.63 -14.30 -7.97
CA ASP A 29 -1.73 -13.82 -6.60
C ASP A 29 -2.61 -14.76 -5.75
N PRO A 30 -2.03 -15.77 -5.08
CA PRO A 30 -2.79 -16.65 -4.20
C PRO A 30 -3.19 -15.97 -2.87
N ILE A 31 -2.57 -14.82 -2.54
CA ILE A 31 -2.82 -14.08 -1.29
C ILE A 31 -4.03 -13.15 -1.49
N ASN A 32 -4.08 -12.47 -2.64
CA ASN A 32 -5.22 -11.68 -3.11
C ASN A 32 -5.65 -10.57 -2.13
N LEU A 33 -4.69 -9.80 -1.62
CA LEU A 33 -4.93 -8.60 -0.79
C LEU A 33 -5.49 -7.37 -1.53
N PRO A 34 -5.27 -7.13 -2.85
CA PRO A 34 -5.73 -5.90 -3.47
C PRO A 34 -7.23 -5.61 -3.31
N PRO A 35 -8.16 -6.58 -3.51
CA PRO A 35 -9.59 -6.35 -3.26
C PRO A 35 -9.89 -6.04 -1.78
N VAL A 36 -9.22 -6.70 -0.84
CA VAL A 36 -9.39 -6.46 0.60
C VAL A 36 -8.97 -5.04 0.98
N PHE A 37 -7.88 -4.56 0.38
CA PHE A 37 -7.38 -3.21 0.61
C PHE A 37 -8.25 -2.15 -0.05
N PHE A 38 -8.79 -2.44 -1.23
CA PHE A 38 -9.79 -1.61 -1.89
C PHE A 38 -11.02 -1.42 -0.99
N ASP A 39 -11.63 -2.51 -0.51
CA ASP A 39 -12.80 -2.48 0.35
C ASP A 39 -12.51 -1.75 1.67
N THR A 40 -11.35 -2.01 2.26
CA THR A 40 -10.89 -1.34 3.49
C THR A 40 -10.78 0.17 3.29
N ALA A 41 -10.16 0.62 2.21
CA ALA A 41 -10.00 2.03 1.90
C ALA A 41 -11.34 2.70 1.59
N GLN A 42 -12.20 2.06 0.78
CA GLN A 42 -13.53 2.57 0.46
C GLN A 42 -14.40 2.71 1.72
N GLN A 43 -14.40 1.70 2.59
CA GLN A 43 -15.16 1.76 3.84
C GLN A 43 -14.61 2.84 4.78
N GLY A 44 -13.29 2.90 4.96
CA GLY A 44 -12.65 3.84 5.88
C GLY A 44 -12.73 5.29 5.42
N MET A 45 -12.63 5.54 4.11
CA MET A 45 -12.77 6.89 3.56
C MET A 45 -14.24 7.31 3.38
N GLY A 46 -15.14 6.34 3.26
CA GLY A 46 -16.49 6.55 2.76
C GLY A 46 -16.53 6.58 1.22
N THR A 47 -17.62 6.07 0.65
CA THR A 47 -17.77 5.92 -0.81
C THR A 47 -17.55 7.22 -1.57
N GLU A 48 -18.09 8.35 -1.09
CA GLU A 48 -17.98 9.64 -1.79
C GLU A 48 -16.51 10.11 -1.88
N ALA A 49 -15.79 10.16 -0.77
CA ALA A 49 -14.40 10.60 -0.74
C ALA A 49 -13.48 9.63 -1.50
N PHE A 50 -13.74 8.33 -1.41
CA PHE A 50 -13.00 7.32 -2.16
C PHE A 50 -13.22 7.44 -3.68
N SER A 51 -14.46 7.58 -4.12
CA SER A 51 -14.77 7.82 -5.54
C SER A 51 -14.18 9.15 -6.03
N LYS A 52 -14.21 10.21 -5.20
CA LYS A 52 -13.59 11.49 -5.54
C LYS A 52 -12.07 11.38 -5.70
N LEU A 53 -11.41 10.57 -4.86
CA LEU A 53 -9.97 10.27 -4.99
C LEU A 53 -9.66 9.59 -6.32
N LEU A 54 -10.39 8.54 -6.68
CA LEU A 54 -10.15 7.82 -7.94
C LEU A 54 -10.49 8.69 -9.16
N ASN A 55 -11.58 9.45 -9.11
CA ASN A 55 -11.96 10.39 -10.16
C ASN A 55 -10.94 11.53 -10.35
N LEU A 56 -10.21 11.90 -9.29
CA LEU A 56 -9.09 12.85 -9.39
C LEU A 56 -7.86 12.21 -10.04
N TYR A 57 -7.62 10.92 -9.80
CA TYR A 57 -6.46 10.18 -10.31
C TYR A 57 -6.59 9.80 -11.78
N VAL A 58 -7.74 9.25 -12.20
CA VAL A 58 -7.93 8.70 -13.56
C VAL A 58 -7.53 9.66 -14.69
N PRO A 59 -7.87 10.96 -14.66
CA PRO A 59 -7.49 11.90 -15.73
C PRO A 59 -5.99 12.23 -15.78
N ILE A 60 -5.24 11.95 -14.70
CA ILE A 60 -3.83 12.31 -14.56
C ILE A 60 -2.91 11.10 -14.51
N LYS A 61 -3.42 9.87 -14.68
CA LYS A 61 -2.65 8.63 -14.53
C LYS A 61 -1.46 8.49 -15.49
N ASP A 62 -1.49 9.19 -16.62
CA ASP A 62 -0.41 9.21 -17.61
C ASP A 62 0.59 10.37 -17.38
N GLN A 63 0.39 11.19 -16.34
CA GLN A 63 1.30 12.27 -15.99
C GLN A 63 2.54 11.75 -15.25
N PRO A 64 3.64 12.52 -15.21
CA PRO A 64 4.81 12.13 -14.42
C PRO A 64 4.46 11.89 -12.94
N HIS A 65 5.05 10.85 -12.33
CA HIS A 65 4.80 10.45 -10.93
C HIS A 65 4.79 11.64 -9.94
N LYS A 66 5.73 12.58 -10.09
CA LYS A 66 5.81 13.78 -9.24
C LYS A 66 4.56 14.67 -9.32
N GLN A 67 3.96 14.79 -10.50
CA GLN A 67 2.73 15.57 -10.70
C GLN A 67 1.52 14.86 -10.09
N ILE A 68 1.42 13.54 -10.27
CA ILE A 68 0.37 12.72 -9.64
C ILE A 68 0.45 12.84 -8.11
N ALA A 69 1.64 12.61 -7.54
CA ALA A 69 1.85 12.73 -6.10
C ALA A 69 1.50 14.14 -5.57
N SER A 70 1.86 15.20 -6.32
CA SER A 70 1.54 16.58 -5.93
C SER A 70 0.03 16.86 -5.97
N ALA A 71 -0.68 16.34 -6.97
CA ALA A 71 -2.13 16.50 -7.11
C ALA A 71 -2.90 15.77 -6.00
N ILE A 72 -2.47 14.56 -5.64
CA ILE A 72 -3.17 13.74 -4.64
C ILE A 72 -2.77 14.12 -3.21
N LEU A 73 -1.47 14.10 -2.88
CA LEU A 73 -0.97 14.35 -1.52
C LEU A 73 -0.98 15.85 -1.16
N GLY A 74 -0.96 16.73 -2.16
CA GLY A 74 -1.07 18.18 -2.02
C GLY A 74 -2.47 18.71 -2.29
N SER A 75 -3.48 17.84 -2.43
CA SER A 75 -4.86 18.25 -2.64
C SER A 75 -5.33 19.20 -1.53
N SER A 76 -6.03 20.28 -1.92
CA SER A 76 -6.67 21.19 -0.97
C SER A 76 -7.84 20.53 -0.23
N ASP A 77 -8.33 19.40 -0.72
CA ASP A 77 -9.29 18.57 -0.02
C ASP A 77 -8.57 17.67 1.01
N PRO A 78 -8.77 17.90 2.32
CA PRO A 78 -8.09 17.13 3.34
C PRO A 78 -8.50 15.66 3.37
N GLN A 79 -9.70 15.29 2.90
CA GLN A 79 -10.12 13.89 2.85
C GLN A 79 -9.30 13.11 1.81
N ILE A 80 -9.03 13.73 0.66
CA ILE A 80 -8.18 13.16 -0.39
C ILE A 80 -6.75 12.99 0.11
N ALA A 81 -6.13 14.06 0.60
CA ALA A 81 -4.73 14.03 1.03
C ALA A 81 -4.50 13.09 2.22
N LYS A 82 -5.41 13.06 3.20
CA LYS A 82 -5.29 12.14 4.36
C LYS A 82 -5.63 10.71 3.98
N GLY A 83 -6.67 10.48 3.17
CA GLY A 83 -7.05 9.16 2.69
C GLY A 83 -5.93 8.49 1.88
N ALA A 84 -5.29 9.23 0.98
CA ALA A 84 -4.13 8.75 0.23
C ALA A 84 -2.97 8.31 1.16
N ARG A 85 -2.67 9.07 2.22
CA ARG A 85 -1.66 8.69 3.22
C ARG A 85 -2.08 7.43 4.00
N SER A 86 -3.36 7.24 4.25
CA SER A 86 -3.87 6.00 4.87
C SER A 86 -3.76 4.80 3.93
N ILE A 87 -3.98 4.98 2.62
CA ILE A 87 -3.72 3.94 1.60
C ILE A 87 -2.23 3.57 1.56
N MET A 88 -1.31 4.54 1.64
CA MET A 88 0.13 4.24 1.76
C MET A 88 0.42 3.36 2.98
N LYS A 89 -0.12 3.72 4.15
CA LYS A 89 0.06 2.96 5.39
C LYS A 89 -0.58 1.57 5.31
N LEU A 90 -1.71 1.44 4.62
CA LEU A 90 -2.39 0.18 4.39
C LEU A 90 -1.47 -0.82 3.68
N TRP A 91 -0.84 -0.41 2.58
CA TRP A 91 0.11 -1.25 1.84
C TRP A 91 1.40 -1.51 2.60
N LEU A 92 1.94 -0.47 3.25
CA LEU A 92 3.23 -0.57 3.94
C LEU A 92 3.13 -1.37 5.24
N LEU A 93 2.02 -1.29 5.97
CA LEU A 93 1.90 -1.79 7.35
C LEU A 93 0.82 -2.86 7.53
N GLY A 94 0.05 -3.20 6.49
CA GLY A 94 -1.07 -4.14 6.59
C GLY A 94 -2.18 -3.69 7.53
N SER A 95 -2.20 -2.40 7.88
CA SER A 95 -3.05 -1.81 8.91
C SER A 95 -3.73 -0.57 8.37
N TRP A 96 -5.02 -0.42 8.70
CA TRP A 96 -5.77 0.77 8.37
C TRP A 96 -5.63 1.80 9.48
N TYR A 97 -5.19 3.00 9.09
CA TYR A 97 -5.13 4.18 9.95
C TYR A 97 -6.26 5.09 9.53
N GLN A 98 -7.27 5.28 10.40
CA GLN A 98 -8.45 6.05 10.05
C GLN A 98 -8.08 7.53 9.81
N PRO A 99 -8.27 8.07 8.59
CA PRO A 99 -7.75 9.39 8.21
C PRO A 99 -8.56 10.56 8.79
N TYR A 100 -9.84 10.34 9.06
CA TYR A 100 -10.80 11.30 9.60
C TYR A 100 -12.03 10.53 10.13
N ASP A 101 -12.91 11.19 10.88
CA ASP A 101 -14.13 10.55 11.40
C ASP A 101 -15.04 10.09 10.25
N GLN A 102 -15.47 8.82 10.28
CA GLN A 102 -16.35 8.22 9.27
C GLN A 102 -17.23 7.14 9.92
N GLY A 103 -18.53 7.43 10.02
CA GLY A 103 -19.46 6.54 10.72
C GLY A 103 -19.07 6.35 12.18
N ALA A 104 -18.84 5.10 12.59
CA ALA A 104 -18.39 4.76 13.95
C ALA A 104 -16.85 4.78 14.12
N ALA A 105 -16.09 4.98 13.04
CA ALA A 105 -14.64 5.05 13.10
C ALA A 105 -14.18 6.49 13.33
N HIS A 106 -13.26 6.68 14.26
CA HIS A 106 -12.74 7.99 14.65
C HIS A 106 -11.31 8.20 14.12
N THR A 107 -10.97 9.45 13.89
CA THR A 107 -9.62 9.86 13.47
C THR A 107 -8.59 9.33 14.45
N GLY A 108 -7.58 8.63 13.96
CA GLY A 108 -6.52 8.04 14.79
C GLY A 108 -6.80 6.61 15.24
N ASP A 109 -7.99 6.06 14.98
CA ASP A 109 -8.22 4.62 15.11
C ASP A 109 -7.27 3.85 14.19
N ILE A 110 -6.67 2.79 14.73
CA ILE A 110 -5.76 1.91 14.00
C ILE A 110 -6.25 0.47 14.16
N ARG A 111 -6.33 -0.25 13.05
CA ARG A 111 -6.64 -1.69 13.06
C ARG A 111 -5.79 -2.44 12.06
N VAL A 112 -5.29 -3.61 12.46
CA VAL A 112 -4.72 -4.57 11.51
C VAL A 112 -5.87 -5.08 10.64
N VAL A 113 -5.66 -5.13 9.32
CA VAL A 113 -6.72 -5.52 8.38
C VAL A 113 -7.01 -7.01 8.43
N SER A 114 -5.95 -7.81 8.48
CA SER A 114 -5.98 -9.26 8.69
C SER A 114 -4.59 -9.77 9.05
N ASP A 115 -4.51 -10.99 9.57
CA ASP A 115 -3.23 -11.66 9.81
C ASP A 115 -2.40 -11.76 8.52
N GLN A 116 -3.06 -12.00 7.38
CA GLN A 116 -2.38 -12.07 6.09
C GLN A 116 -1.85 -10.70 5.66
N ALA A 117 -2.62 -9.63 5.84
CA ALA A 117 -2.17 -8.27 5.53
C ALA A 117 -0.95 -7.86 6.37
N TYR A 118 -0.92 -8.24 7.64
CA TYR A 118 0.23 -8.00 8.52
C TYR A 118 1.49 -8.73 8.04
N LYS A 119 1.34 -10.02 7.68
CA LYS A 119 2.47 -10.84 7.21
C LYS A 119 3.05 -10.32 5.91
N GLU A 120 2.18 -9.93 4.98
CA GLU A 120 2.55 -9.55 3.61
C GLU A 120 2.87 -8.07 3.42
N SER A 121 2.79 -7.28 4.51
CA SER A 121 2.99 -5.84 4.43
C SER A 121 4.37 -5.46 3.86
N TRP A 122 4.40 -4.38 3.08
CA TRP A 122 5.61 -4.01 2.34
C TRP A 122 6.75 -3.52 3.21
N ALA A 123 6.48 -3.01 4.42
CA ALA A 123 7.53 -2.58 5.33
C ALA A 123 8.50 -3.70 5.68
N TRP A 124 8.03 -4.95 5.83
CA TRP A 124 8.89 -6.10 6.10
C TRP A 124 9.84 -6.37 4.93
N LYS A 125 9.28 -6.41 3.70
CA LYS A 125 10.03 -6.66 2.47
C LYS A 125 11.06 -5.55 2.22
N ILE A 126 10.67 -4.29 2.37
CA ILE A 126 11.55 -3.13 2.20
C ILE A 126 12.67 -3.10 3.24
N ALA A 127 12.35 -3.44 4.50
CA ALA A 127 13.33 -3.49 5.58
C ALA A 127 14.19 -4.76 5.59
N GLN A 128 14.02 -5.66 4.60
CA GLN A 128 14.70 -6.96 4.54
C GLN A 128 14.53 -7.77 5.83
N SER A 129 13.31 -7.76 6.37
CA SER A 129 12.96 -8.35 7.66
C SER A 129 11.72 -9.24 7.53
N HIS A 130 11.32 -9.87 8.63
CA HIS A 130 10.09 -10.64 8.73
C HIS A 130 9.16 -10.04 9.81
N PRO A 131 7.84 -10.26 9.71
CA PRO A 131 6.91 -9.90 10.76
C PRO A 131 7.27 -10.56 12.10
N MET A 132 7.09 -9.85 13.21
CA MET A 132 7.20 -10.48 14.52
C MET A 132 6.13 -11.56 14.66
N GLY A 133 6.51 -12.75 15.13
CA GLY A 133 5.61 -13.90 15.28
C GLY A 133 5.40 -14.75 14.02
N TYR A 134 6.01 -14.39 12.88
CA TYR A 134 5.98 -15.19 11.66
C TYR A 134 7.27 -15.00 10.86
N SER A 135 7.99 -16.07 10.56
CA SER A 135 9.17 -16.02 9.70
C SER A 135 9.09 -17.15 8.68
N GLU A 136 9.33 -16.80 7.42
CA GLU A 136 9.47 -17.79 6.33
C GLU A 136 10.92 -18.31 6.24
N TYR A 137 11.84 -17.75 7.02
CA TYR A 137 13.23 -18.16 7.06
C TYR A 137 13.46 -19.31 8.06
N HIS A 138 14.54 -20.06 7.84
CA HIS A 138 14.95 -21.10 8.77
C HIS A 138 15.46 -20.50 10.09
N PHE A 139 15.33 -21.28 11.16
CA PHE A 139 15.93 -20.91 12.44
C PHE A 139 17.45 -20.71 12.27
N GLY A 140 17.97 -19.59 12.79
CA GLY A 140 19.40 -19.25 12.71
C GLY A 140 19.81 -18.41 11.49
N TYR A 141 18.89 -18.05 10.58
CA TYR A 141 19.21 -17.28 9.38
C TYR A 141 19.92 -15.94 9.66
N TRP A 142 19.72 -15.36 10.85
CA TRP A 142 20.37 -14.12 11.29
C TRP A 142 21.90 -14.24 11.46
N ALA A 143 22.45 -15.46 11.43
CA ALA A 143 23.90 -15.68 11.43
C ALA A 143 24.51 -15.63 10.01
N GLU A 144 23.68 -15.56 8.97
CA GLU A 144 24.10 -15.54 7.56
C GLU A 144 24.07 -14.11 6.99
N GLN A 145 24.70 -13.92 5.83
CA GLN A 145 24.55 -12.67 5.08
C GLN A 145 23.08 -12.50 4.66
N PRO A 146 22.46 -11.34 4.89
CA PRO A 146 21.06 -11.14 4.53
C PRO A 146 20.87 -11.25 3.01
N PRO A 147 19.71 -11.76 2.54
CA PRO A 147 19.36 -11.65 1.14
C PRO A 147 19.37 -10.19 0.68
N THR A 148 19.83 -9.96 -0.54
CA THR A 148 19.86 -8.62 -1.15
C THR A 148 18.45 -8.01 -1.26
N LEU A 149 18.37 -6.67 -1.33
CA LEU A 149 17.11 -5.95 -1.55
C LEU A 149 16.30 -6.49 -2.75
N LYS A 150 16.99 -6.87 -3.83
CA LYS A 150 16.37 -7.47 -5.01
C LYS A 150 15.71 -8.81 -4.70
N GLN A 151 16.33 -9.63 -3.86
CA GLN A 151 15.76 -10.92 -3.44
C GLN A 151 14.53 -10.75 -2.55
N PHE A 152 14.43 -9.64 -1.79
CA PHE A 152 13.25 -9.35 -0.96
C PHE A 152 12.11 -8.66 -1.71
N THR A 153 12.42 -7.71 -2.59
CA THR A 153 11.44 -6.80 -3.18
C THR A 153 11.25 -6.97 -4.68
N GLY A 154 12.16 -7.69 -5.34
CA GLY A 154 12.24 -7.75 -6.81
C GLY A 154 12.78 -6.46 -7.45
N VAL A 155 13.15 -5.45 -6.67
CA VAL A 155 13.66 -4.15 -7.14
C VAL A 155 15.18 -4.11 -7.05
N ASP A 156 15.84 -3.68 -8.12
CA ASP A 156 17.29 -3.49 -8.11
C ASP A 156 17.69 -2.35 -7.16
N ALA A 157 18.69 -2.61 -6.30
CA ALA A 157 19.33 -1.54 -5.53
C ALA A 157 20.03 -0.58 -6.48
N LYS A 158 19.96 0.73 -6.20
CA LYS A 158 20.78 1.71 -6.93
C LYS A 158 22.25 1.51 -6.56
N GLU A 159 23.15 1.71 -7.52
CA GLU A 159 24.60 1.68 -7.28
C GLU A 159 24.96 2.54 -6.07
N GLY A 160 25.67 1.94 -5.10
CA GLY A 160 26.18 2.63 -3.90
C GLY A 160 25.32 2.52 -2.65
N GLN A 161 24.16 1.87 -2.68
CA GLN A 161 23.43 1.48 -1.45
C GLN A 161 23.85 0.07 -1.03
N GLN A 162 24.61 -0.02 0.07
CA GLN A 162 24.81 -1.29 0.78
C GLN A 162 23.47 -1.87 1.26
N PRO A 163 23.37 -3.20 1.42
CA PRO A 163 22.13 -3.90 1.72
C PRO A 163 21.33 -3.28 2.87
#